data_AF-A0A974T2M9-F1
#
_entry.id   AF-A0A974T2M9-F1
#
_cell.length_a   1.000
_cell.length_b   1.000
_cell.length_c   1.000
_cell.angle_alpha   90.00
_cell.angle_beta   90.00
_cell.angle_gamma   90.00
#
_symmetry.space_group_name_H-M   'P 1'
#
loop_
_entity.id
_entity.type
_entity.pdbx_description
1 polymer ?
#
loop_
_entity_poly.entity_id
_entity_poly.type
_entity_poly.pdbx_seq_one_letter_code
_entity_poly.pdbx_strand_id
1 'polypeptide(L)' 'MTPHELEATLHDLPAGQAVHVPYDLFSELFPPGEPDSEARQRALQLAMANDCFIENRTQKQEILFVKKQSGLRLYGR' A
#
# COMPACT_ATOMS: atom_id res chain seq x y z
N MET A 1 0.90 -3.03 -14.20
CA MET A 1 -0.04 -2.41 -13.26
C MET A 1 0.15 -0.90 -13.36
N THR A 2 -0.92 -0.14 -13.52
CA THR A 2 -0.93 1.32 -13.51
C THR A 2 -1.37 1.85 -12.14
N PRO A 3 -1.17 3.15 -11.82
CA PRO A 3 -1.65 3.72 -10.56
C PRO A 3 -3.15 3.53 -10.34
N HIS A 4 -3.95 3.61 -11.40
CA HIS A 4 -5.40 3.41 -11.32
C HIS A 4 -5.78 1.94 -11.08
N GLU A 5 -5.05 1.00 -11.69
CA GLU A 5 -5.24 -0.43 -11.43
C GLU A 5 -4.84 -0.79 -9.99
N LEU A 6 -3.77 -0.20 -9.47
CA LEU A 6 -3.39 -0.37 -8.06
C LEU A 6 -4.52 0.14 -7.16
N GLU A 7 -5.01 1.36 -7.39
CA GLU A 7 -6.10 1.93 -6.60
C GLU A 7 -7.35 1.05 -6.61
N ALA A 8 -7.80 0.60 -7.78
CA ALA A 8 -8.93 -0.32 -7.88
C ALA A 8 -8.68 -1.64 -7.11
N THR A 9 -7.47 -2.19 -7.22
CA THR A 9 -7.09 -3.40 -6.47
C THR A 9 -7.16 -3.17 -4.96
N LEU A 10 -6.67 -2.02 -4.47
CA LEU A 10 -6.70 -1.68 -3.04
C LEU A 10 -8.13 -1.41 -2.53
N HIS A 11 -8.99 -0.85 -3.38
CA HIS A 11 -10.39 -0.62 -3.07
C HIS A 11 -11.11 -1.95 -2.79
N ASP A 12 -10.98 -2.91 -3.70
CA ASP A 12 -11.63 -4.23 -3.64
C ASP A 12 -10.91 -5.24 -2.74
N LEU A 13 -9.74 -4.89 -2.20
CA LEU A 13 -8.92 -5.78 -1.38
C LEU A 13 -9.69 -6.20 -0.11
N PRO A 14 -9.88 -7.51 0.15
CA PRO A 14 -10.51 -7.96 1.37
C PRO A 14 -9.71 -7.55 2.61
N ALA A 15 -10.42 -7.27 3.70
CA ALA A 15 -9.80 -6.96 5.00
C ALA A 15 -8.76 -8.02 5.42
N GLY A 16 -7.58 -7.56 5.81
CA GLY A 16 -6.45 -8.41 6.21
C GLY A 16 -5.64 -9.01 5.07
N GLN A 17 -6.03 -8.79 3.80
CA GLN A 17 -5.23 -9.17 2.64
C GLN A 17 -4.23 -8.08 2.26
N ALA A 18 -3.26 -8.44 1.41
CA ALA A 18 -2.21 -7.52 0.97
C ALA A 18 -1.97 -7.60 -0.53
N VAL A 19 -1.60 -6.48 -1.13
CA VAL A 19 -1.02 -6.39 -2.47
C VAL A 19 0.48 -6.19 -2.34
N HIS A 20 1.24 -7.01 -3.04
CA HIS A 20 2.70 -6.95 -3.09
C HIS A 20 3.12 -6.11 -4.30
N VAL A 21 3.93 -5.09 -4.07
CA VAL A 21 4.48 -4.21 -5.11
C VAL A 21 6.01 -4.28 -5.05
N PRO A 22 6.67 -5.03 -5.95
CA PRO A 22 8.12 -5.04 -6.07
C PRO A 22 8.67 -3.64 -6.34
N TYR A 23 9.91 -3.36 -5.92
CA TYR A 23 10.52 -2.03 -6.08
C TYR A 23 10.57 -1.53 -7.52
N ASP A 24 10.80 -2.43 -8.48
CA ASP A 24 10.78 -2.09 -9.91
C ASP A 24 9.42 -1.51 -10.29
N LEU A 25 8.33 -2.21 -9.97
CA LEU A 25 6.97 -1.73 -10.20
C LEU A 25 6.63 -0.49 -9.35
N PHE A 26 7.13 -0.43 -8.11
CA PHE A 26 6.94 0.72 -7.24
C PHE A 26 7.56 1.98 -7.85
N SER A 27 8.71 1.89 -8.50
CA SER A 27 9.36 3.02 -9.18
C SER A 27 8.55 3.53 -10.37
N GLU A 28 7.82 2.65 -11.06
CA GLU A 28 6.91 3.03 -12.14
C GLU A 28 5.64 3.70 -11.60
N LEU A 29 5.10 3.20 -10.48
CA LEU A 29 3.87 3.71 -9.86
C LEU A 29 4.07 5.01 -9.07
N PHE A 30 5.22 5.14 -8.40
CA PHE A 30 5.59 6.27 -7.56
C PHE A 30 7.03 6.73 -7.84
N PRO A 31 7.30 7.38 -8.99
CA PRO A 31 8.66 7.78 -9.36
C PRO A 31 9.25 8.76 -8.32
N PRO A 32 10.53 8.65 -7.95
CA PRO A 32 11.56 7.76 -8.50
C PRO A 32 11.56 6.34 -7.91
N GLY A 33 10.68 6.02 -6.95
CA GLY A 33 10.61 4.75 -6.25
C GLY A 33 11.40 4.73 -4.93
N GLU A 34 11.59 3.56 -4.35
CA GLU A 34 12.42 3.39 -3.15
C GLU A 34 13.91 3.63 -3.50
N PRO A 35 14.70 4.27 -2.62
CA PRO A 35 14.43 4.60 -1.21
C PRO A 35 13.85 6.01 -0.97
N ASP A 36 13.25 6.65 -1.99
CA ASP A 36 12.78 8.03 -1.89
C ASP A 36 11.64 8.22 -0.89
N SER A 37 11.77 9.24 -0.03
CA SER A 37 10.79 9.54 1.01
C SER A 37 9.49 10.12 0.46
N GLU A 38 9.52 10.88 -0.62
CA GLU A 38 8.32 11.46 -1.21
C GLU A 38 7.50 10.39 -1.95
N ALA A 39 8.18 9.46 -2.63
CA ALA A 39 7.56 8.28 -3.23
C ALA A 39 6.82 7.45 -2.18
N ARG A 40 7.45 7.18 -1.02
CA ARG A 40 6.79 6.54 0.12
C ARG A 40 5.60 7.32 0.64
N GLN A 41 5.72 8.64 0.74
CA GLN A 41 4.63 9.48 1.24
C GLN A 41 3.41 9.44 0.31
N ARG A 42 3.61 9.49 -1.01
CA ARG A 42 2.53 9.32 -2.00
C ARG A 42 1.88 7.94 -1.92
N ALA A 43 2.69 6.89 -1.80
CA ALA A 43 2.20 5.53 -1.61
C ALA A 43 1.38 5.37 -0.32
N LEU A 44 1.85 5.96 0.78
CA LEU A 44 1.13 5.97 2.06
C LEU A 44 -0.20 6.71 1.96
N GLN A 45 -0.26 7.85 1.25
CA GLN A 45 -1.50 8.59 1.03
C GLN A 45 -2.52 7.73 0.26
N LEU A 46 -2.10 7.06 -0.82
CA LEU A 46 -2.96 6.13 -1.57
C LEU A 46 -3.45 4.98 -0.69
N ALA A 47 -2.55 4.41 0.12
CA ALA A 47 -2.91 3.34 1.06
C ALA A 47 -3.97 3.82 2.06
N MET A 48 -3.76 4.99 2.68
CA MET A 48 -4.70 5.56 3.66
C MET A 48 -6.07 5.85 3.06
N ALA A 49 -6.12 6.37 1.83
CA ALA A 49 -7.37 6.61 1.11
C ALA A 49 -8.19 5.33 0.85
N ASN A 50 -7.52 4.17 0.87
CA ASN A 50 -8.13 2.86 0.61
C ASN A 50 -8.21 1.97 1.87
N ASP A 51 -8.13 2.55 3.07
CA ASP A 51 -8.13 1.80 4.34
C ASP A 51 -7.00 0.76 4.45
N CYS A 52 -5.87 1.04 3.81
CA CYS A 52 -4.67 0.24 3.87
C CYS A 52 -3.58 0.92 4.73
N PHE A 53 -2.57 0.13 5.10
CA PHE A 53 -1.27 0.63 5.54
C PHE A 53 -0.18 0.02 4.66
N ILE A 54 1.02 0.62 4.66
CA ILE A 54 2.16 0.07 3.93
C ILE A 54 3.17 -0.60 4.86
N GLU A 55 3.72 -1.74 4.43
CA GLU A 55 4.87 -2.39 5.06
C GLU A 55 6.01 -2.43 4.04
N ASN A 56 7.10 -1.72 4.32
CA ASN A 56 8.28 -1.76 3.48
C ASN A 56 9.17 -2.96 3.87
N ARG A 57 9.30 -3.93 2.98
CA ARG A 57 10.15 -5.11 3.15
C ARG A 57 11.43 -4.99 2.34
N THR A 58 12.34 -4.16 2.83
CA THR A 58 13.65 -3.89 2.20
C THR A 58 14.43 -5.17 1.86
N GLN A 59 14.38 -6.20 2.69
CA GLN A 59 15.05 -7.50 2.46
C GLN A 59 14.53 -8.25 1.23
N LYS A 60 13.27 -8.01 0.85
CA LYS A 60 12.60 -8.60 -0.32
C LYS A 60 12.42 -7.61 -1.47
N GLN A 61 12.86 -6.37 -1.29
CA GLN A 61 12.70 -5.28 -2.25
C GLN A 61 11.24 -5.14 -2.73
N GLU A 62 10.29 -5.12 -1.77
CA GLU A 62 8.87 -4.94 -2.04
C GLU A 62 8.21 -4.02 -1.00
N ILE A 63 7.15 -3.33 -1.43
CA ILE A 63 6.20 -2.64 -0.56
C ILE A 63 4.90 -3.44 -0.55
N LEU A 64 4.41 -3.78 0.64
CA LEU A 64 3.09 -4.37 0.79
C LEU A 64 2.08 -3.28 1.13
N PHE A 65 0.94 -3.31 0.46
CA PHE A 65 -0.24 -2.55 0.83
C PHE A 65 -1.22 -3.50 1.50
N VAL A 66 -1.47 -3.33 2.80
CA VAL A 66 -2.26 -4.26 3.60
C VAL A 66 -3.60 -3.62 3.96
N LYS A 67 -4.73 -4.24 3.60
CA LYS A 67 -6.07 -3.78 3.99
C LYS A 67 -6.25 -3.96 5.49
N LYS A 68 -6.66 -2.91 6.19
CA LYS A 68 -7.01 -2.99 7.60
C LYS A 68 -8.12 -4.02 7.81
N GLN A 69 -8.04 -4.77 8.90
CA GLN A 69 -9.12 -5.68 9.25
C GLN A 69 -10.38 -4.88 9.59
N SER A 70 -11.46 -5.11 8.84
CA SER A 70 -12.81 -4.63 9.15
C SER A 70 -13.35 -5.42 10.35
N GLY A 71 -12.79 -5.10 11.53
CA GLY A 71 -13.04 -5.83 12.78
C GLY A 71 -12.55 -5.09 14.01
N LEU A 72 -11.90 -3.93 13.87
CA LEU A 72 -11.70 -3.03 15.00
C LEU A 72 -13.03 -2.32 15.30
N ARG A 73 -13.94 -3.04 15.96
CA ARG A 73 -14.77 -2.41 16.98
C ARG A 73 -13.77 -1.80 17.96
N LEU A 74 -13.54 -0.50 17.83
CA LEU A 74 -13.11 0.29 18.96
C LEU A 74 -14.19 0.06 20.02
N TYR A 75 -13.96 -0.91 20.93
CA TYR A 75 -14.69 -0.97 22.16
C TYR A 75 -14.32 0.30 22.91
N GLY A 76 -15.16 1.32 22.75
CA GLY A 76 -15.21 2.41 23.69
C GLY A 76 -15.57 1.84 25.05
N ARG A 77 -14.64 1.94 26.00
CA ARG A 77 -14.95 2.18 27.39
C ARG A 77 -13.76 2.80 28.10
#